data_AF-A0A0F9BGB4-F1
#
_entry.id   AF-A0A0F9BGB4-F1
#
_cell.length_a   1.000
_cell.length_b   1.000
_cell.length_c   1.000
_cell.angle_alpha   90.00
_cell.angle_beta   90.00
_cell.angle_gamma   90.00
#
_symmetry.space_group_name_H-M   'P 1'
#
loop_
_entity.id
_entity.type
_entity.pdbx_description
1 polymer ?
#
loop_
_entity_poly.entity_id
_entity_poly.type
_entity_poly.pdbx_seq_one_letter_code
_entity_poly.pdbx_strand_id
1 'polypeptide(L)'
;VARLIDHYYTKGNTSYFGDGNTTQLITNAQFDPNTAGWTLTPGSGGTVAQFDYSSVIFDNDHDGFGQASHGQKGLKMIRGTSPNEVSFQVSGLDQDMFYTVSAWVMAETTGQRAKLTITEPDGTYIDSKEVYDVGNPPNWDTKWNEWSRIIFNFVPTSGTINVVLSDETTAEGTTLYWDFVELEGAYLVPELPLPGDANGDGMVSADDYGSVQANFGATGAPGIPGDANGSGAVSADDYGSVQASFGATMGMGSAPVPEPTTILLLGVGSLLLTRRKRR
;
A
#
# COMPACT_ATOMS: atom_id res chain seq x y z
N VAL A 1 -7.98 -8.26 3.03
CA VAL A 1 -6.90 -7.41 3.59
C VAL A 1 -5.60 -8.18 3.49
N ALA A 2 -4.58 -7.61 2.88
CA ALA A 2 -3.19 -8.05 3.04
C ALA A 2 -2.64 -7.49 4.37
N ARG A 3 -1.96 -8.32 5.14
CA ARG A 3 -1.37 -8.01 6.44
C ARG A 3 0.16 -7.91 6.38
N LEU A 4 0.67 -7.18 5.39
CA LEU A 4 2.11 -6.93 5.24
C LEU A 4 2.76 -6.26 6.47
N ILE A 5 1.97 -5.60 7.33
CA ILE A 5 2.44 -5.05 8.60
C ILE A 5 2.82 -6.12 9.63
N ASP A 6 2.29 -7.34 9.49
CA ASP A 6 2.57 -8.44 10.42
C ASP A 6 3.99 -8.99 10.19
N HIS A 7 4.67 -8.68 9.08
CA HIS A 7 6.01 -9.20 8.78
C HIS A 7 7.16 -8.47 9.50
N TYR A 8 6.89 -7.44 10.32
CA TYR A 8 7.91 -6.64 11.00
C TYR A 8 8.46 -7.28 12.28
N TYR A 9 9.74 -7.05 12.57
CA TYR A 9 10.40 -7.50 13.81
C TYR A 9 9.93 -6.72 15.04
N THR A 10 8.89 -7.18 15.73
CA THR A 10 8.59 -6.63 17.06
C THR A 10 9.62 -7.13 18.08
N LYS A 11 10.29 -6.19 18.78
CA LYS A 11 11.39 -6.43 19.72
C LYS A 11 11.13 -7.63 20.64
N GLY A 12 11.80 -8.75 20.37
CA GLY A 12 11.85 -9.94 21.24
C GLY A 12 11.37 -11.24 20.62
N ASN A 13 10.78 -11.23 19.43
CA ASN A 13 10.33 -12.46 18.75
C ASN A 13 11.18 -12.69 17.48
N THR A 14 12.30 -13.39 17.63
CA THR A 14 13.35 -13.53 16.60
C THR A 14 13.25 -14.82 15.78
N SER A 15 12.13 -15.55 15.83
CA SER A 15 12.04 -16.89 15.21
C SER A 15 11.51 -16.93 13.78
N TYR A 16 10.91 -15.85 13.26
CA TYR A 16 10.64 -15.61 11.83
C TYR A 16 10.03 -14.21 11.68
N PHE A 17 9.90 -13.70 10.45
CA PHE A 17 9.09 -12.53 10.09
C PHE A 17 7.86 -12.43 10.99
N GLY A 18 7.60 -11.22 11.52
CA GLY A 18 6.75 -10.94 12.69
C GLY A 18 5.57 -11.90 12.90
N ASP A 19 5.42 -12.30 14.17
CA ASP A 19 4.37 -13.17 14.73
C ASP A 19 4.14 -14.58 14.14
N GLY A 20 4.82 -14.97 13.06
CA GLY A 20 4.74 -16.31 12.49
C GLY A 20 3.68 -16.46 11.39
N ASN A 21 3.29 -15.38 10.72
CA ASN A 21 2.36 -15.45 9.59
C ASN A 21 3.00 -16.11 8.35
N THR A 22 2.46 -17.28 7.96
CA THR A 22 2.99 -18.20 6.95
C THR A 22 2.60 -17.87 5.50
N THR A 23 2.00 -16.70 5.25
CA THR A 23 1.42 -16.35 3.94
C THR A 23 2.34 -15.55 3.03
N GLN A 24 3.51 -15.13 3.52
CA GLN A 24 4.57 -14.49 2.74
C GLN A 24 5.13 -15.47 1.69
N LEU A 25 5.13 -15.05 0.42
CA LEU A 25 5.52 -15.89 -0.71
C LEU A 25 6.98 -15.66 -1.15
N ILE A 26 7.59 -14.53 -0.77
CA ILE A 26 9.02 -14.27 -0.98
C ILE A 26 9.80 -14.79 0.23
N THR A 27 10.54 -15.88 0.04
CA THR A 27 11.22 -16.58 1.15
C THR A 27 12.50 -15.91 1.63
N ASN A 28 13.08 -15.02 0.81
CA ASN A 28 14.27 -14.24 1.13
C ASN A 28 14.01 -12.74 0.89
N ALA A 29 13.07 -12.18 1.64
CA ALA A 29 12.62 -10.80 1.47
C ALA A 29 13.70 -9.74 1.80
N GLN A 30 14.70 -10.11 2.61
CA GLN A 30 15.66 -9.16 3.23
C GLN A 30 17.07 -9.22 2.64
N PHE A 31 17.32 -10.16 1.74
CA PHE A 31 18.68 -10.40 1.25
C PHE A 31 19.68 -10.70 2.38
N ASP A 32 19.25 -11.31 3.49
CA ASP A 32 20.07 -11.65 4.67
C ASP A 32 19.82 -13.14 5.01
N PRO A 33 20.83 -14.03 4.98
CA PRO A 33 22.27 -13.76 4.92
C PRO A 33 22.86 -13.61 3.51
N ASN A 34 22.08 -13.88 2.46
CA ASN A 34 22.55 -13.88 1.06
C ASN A 34 21.38 -13.51 0.12
N THR A 35 21.62 -13.55 -1.19
CA THR A 35 20.59 -13.30 -2.21
C THR A 35 19.99 -14.59 -2.79
N ALA A 36 19.97 -15.70 -2.04
CA ALA A 36 19.43 -16.97 -2.53
C ALA A 36 17.96 -16.82 -2.95
N GLY A 37 17.60 -17.47 -4.07
CA GLY A 37 16.28 -17.35 -4.70
C GLY A 37 16.13 -16.13 -5.63
N TRP A 38 17.00 -15.13 -5.52
CA TRP A 38 17.01 -13.98 -6.41
C TRP A 38 17.94 -14.18 -7.61
N THR A 39 17.47 -13.79 -8.78
CA THR A 39 18.28 -13.65 -9.99
C THR A 39 18.77 -12.22 -10.07
N LEU A 40 20.08 -12.02 -10.02
CA LEU A 40 20.71 -10.70 -10.13
C LEU A 40 21.19 -10.49 -11.56
N THR A 41 20.64 -9.48 -12.25
CA THR A 41 20.97 -9.16 -13.65
C THR A 41 21.47 -7.72 -13.75
N PRO A 42 22.78 -7.49 -13.59
CA PRO A 42 23.35 -6.18 -13.79
C PRO A 42 23.22 -5.75 -15.26
N GLY A 43 22.82 -4.51 -15.48
CA GLY A 43 22.87 -3.89 -16.80
C GLY A 43 24.29 -3.53 -17.22
N SER A 44 24.47 -3.14 -18.48
CA SER A 44 25.77 -2.73 -19.02
C SER A 44 26.40 -1.58 -18.20
N GLY A 45 27.54 -1.84 -17.57
CA GLY A 45 28.23 -0.87 -16.70
C GLY A 45 27.55 -0.64 -15.34
N GLY A 46 26.48 -1.36 -15.05
CA GLY A 46 25.79 -1.34 -13.76
C GLY A 46 26.34 -2.40 -12.81
N THR A 47 25.92 -2.31 -11.54
CA THR A 47 26.23 -3.33 -10.54
C THR A 47 25.00 -3.66 -9.72
N VAL A 48 24.91 -4.92 -9.31
CA VAL A 48 23.92 -5.43 -8.37
C VAL A 48 24.67 -6.31 -7.37
N ALA A 49 24.60 -5.96 -6.10
CA ALA A 49 25.28 -6.70 -5.04
C ALA A 49 24.57 -6.56 -3.70
N GLN A 50 24.73 -7.54 -2.84
CA GLN A 50 24.39 -7.38 -1.42
C GLN A 50 25.35 -6.36 -0.78
N PHE A 51 24.86 -5.58 0.18
CA PHE A 51 25.67 -4.69 1.02
C PHE A 51 25.44 -4.97 2.51
N ASP A 52 26.38 -4.55 3.36
CA ASP A 52 26.22 -4.56 4.82
C ASP A 52 25.75 -3.19 5.31
N TYR A 53 24.73 -3.12 6.17
CA TYR A 53 24.27 -1.85 6.73
C TYR A 53 25.36 -1.09 7.51
N SER A 54 26.36 -1.79 8.06
CA SER A 54 27.52 -1.14 8.68
C SER A 54 28.45 -0.41 7.70
N SER A 55 28.26 -0.59 6.39
CA SER A 55 29.05 0.06 5.33
C SER A 55 28.43 1.36 4.81
N VAL A 56 27.23 1.71 5.29
CA VAL A 56 26.47 2.88 4.87
C VAL A 56 26.16 3.80 6.06
N ILE A 57 25.69 5.02 5.77
CA ILE A 57 25.44 6.06 6.78
C ILE A 57 23.96 6.27 7.11
N PHE A 58 23.07 5.49 6.48
CA PHE A 58 21.63 5.54 6.71
C PHE A 58 21.17 4.44 7.67
N ASP A 59 20.01 4.66 8.28
CA ASP A 59 19.45 3.73 9.26
C ASP A 59 18.95 2.47 8.55
N ASN A 60 19.07 1.33 9.22
CA ASN A 60 18.52 0.07 8.76
C ASN A 60 17.06 -0.09 9.19
N ASP A 61 16.33 0.98 9.41
CA ASP A 61 14.92 0.95 9.74
C ASP A 61 14.16 1.95 8.86
N HIS A 62 12.88 1.66 8.67
CA HIS A 62 11.98 2.48 7.85
C HIS A 62 10.87 3.11 8.69
N ASP A 63 11.07 3.17 10.01
CA ASP A 63 10.21 3.90 10.92
C ASP A 63 11.04 4.82 11.83
N GLY A 64 10.42 5.87 12.35
CA GLY A 64 11.11 6.83 13.21
C GLY A 64 11.53 6.30 14.60
N PHE A 65 11.23 5.04 14.93
CA PHE A 65 11.39 4.44 16.27
C PHE A 65 12.32 3.20 16.31
N GLY A 66 12.90 2.80 15.17
CA GLY A 66 13.70 1.60 15.01
C GLY A 66 12.98 0.30 15.36
N GLN A 67 11.67 0.22 15.11
CA GLN A 67 10.86 -0.97 15.41
C GLN A 67 10.80 -1.94 14.22
N ALA A 68 10.96 -1.46 13.00
CA ALA A 68 10.91 -2.23 11.76
C ALA A 68 12.29 -2.27 11.10
N SER A 69 13.25 -2.85 11.80
CA SER A 69 14.64 -2.95 11.37
C SER A 69 14.84 -3.99 10.26
N HIS A 70 15.78 -3.72 9.37
CA HIS A 70 16.03 -4.42 8.12
C HIS A 70 17.03 -5.58 8.23
N GLY A 71 17.52 -5.88 9.43
CA GLY A 71 18.58 -6.88 9.61
C GLY A 71 19.97 -6.30 9.37
N GLN A 72 20.93 -7.12 8.94
CA GLN A 72 22.33 -6.71 8.79
C GLN A 72 22.73 -6.37 7.36
N LYS A 73 21.97 -6.85 6.39
CA LYS A 73 22.30 -6.76 4.96
C LYS A 73 21.07 -6.35 4.17
N GLY A 74 21.31 -5.79 2.98
CA GLY A 74 20.27 -5.50 1.99
C GLY A 74 20.84 -5.60 0.57
N LEU A 75 20.08 -5.17 -0.42
CA LEU A 75 20.49 -5.18 -1.83
C LEU A 75 20.85 -3.76 -2.31
N LYS A 76 21.98 -3.62 -3.03
CA LYS A 76 22.44 -2.37 -3.65
C LYS A 76 22.47 -2.52 -5.16
N MET A 77 21.92 -1.53 -5.86
CA MET A 77 22.02 -1.36 -7.31
C MET A 77 22.72 -0.04 -7.62
N ILE A 78 23.66 -0.07 -8.57
CA ILE A 78 24.24 1.15 -9.16
C ILE A 78 23.92 1.13 -10.65
N ARG A 79 23.14 2.10 -11.11
CA ARG A 79 22.65 2.21 -12.49
C ARG A 79 23.82 2.39 -13.46
N GLY A 80 23.92 1.50 -14.45
CA GLY A 80 24.87 1.62 -15.56
C GLY A 80 24.31 2.40 -16.75
N THR A 81 24.79 2.07 -17.95
CA THR A 81 24.22 2.56 -19.23
C THR A 81 22.93 1.82 -19.59
N SER A 82 22.78 0.55 -19.18
CA SER A 82 21.52 -0.22 -19.27
C SER A 82 20.99 -0.59 -17.87
N PRO A 83 19.67 -0.70 -17.68
CA PRO A 83 19.08 -0.93 -16.35
C PRO A 83 19.56 -2.22 -15.70
N ASN A 84 19.63 -2.19 -14.38
CA ASN A 84 19.74 -3.39 -13.57
C ASN A 84 18.35 -3.97 -13.32
N GLU A 85 18.26 -5.29 -13.25
CA GLU A 85 17.06 -6.02 -12.83
C GLU A 85 17.41 -7.07 -11.79
N VAL A 86 16.56 -7.19 -10.77
CA VAL A 86 16.63 -8.25 -9.78
C VAL A 86 15.28 -8.88 -9.62
N SER A 87 15.20 -10.19 -9.85
CA SER A 87 13.93 -10.89 -9.89
C SER A 87 13.85 -12.08 -8.95
N PHE A 88 12.65 -12.32 -8.40
CA PHE A 88 12.31 -13.49 -7.63
C PHE A 88 11.09 -14.17 -8.27
N GLN A 89 11.22 -15.44 -8.63
CA GLN A 89 10.13 -16.21 -9.22
C GLN A 89 9.24 -16.79 -8.12
N VAL A 90 7.93 -16.60 -8.24
CA VAL A 90 6.93 -17.14 -7.33
C VAL A 90 5.99 -18.04 -8.11
N SER A 91 5.77 -19.26 -7.63
CA SER A 91 4.87 -20.25 -8.23
C SER A 91 3.74 -20.64 -7.28
N GLY A 92 2.68 -21.24 -7.81
CA GLY A 92 1.54 -21.71 -7.03
C GLY A 92 0.52 -20.61 -6.72
N LEU A 93 0.46 -19.57 -7.56
CA LEU A 93 -0.51 -18.50 -7.42
C LEU A 93 -1.89 -18.93 -7.94
N ASP A 94 -2.93 -18.47 -7.27
CA ASP A 94 -4.32 -18.60 -7.69
C ASP A 94 -4.68 -17.41 -8.58
N GLN A 95 -5.11 -17.67 -9.82
CA GLN A 95 -5.43 -16.64 -10.81
C GLN A 95 -6.74 -15.90 -10.52
N ASP A 96 -7.57 -16.45 -9.63
CA ASP A 96 -8.83 -15.84 -9.21
C ASP A 96 -8.67 -14.99 -7.93
N MET A 97 -7.43 -14.83 -7.45
CA MET A 97 -7.11 -14.09 -6.22
C MET A 97 -6.30 -12.82 -6.51
N PHE A 98 -6.51 -11.81 -5.67
CA PHE A 98 -5.63 -10.64 -5.63
C PHE A 98 -4.40 -10.96 -4.79
N TYR A 99 -3.29 -10.31 -5.12
CA TYR A 99 -2.07 -10.32 -4.34
C TYR A 99 -1.61 -8.90 -4.09
N THR A 100 -1.06 -8.65 -2.91
CA THR A 100 -0.37 -7.39 -2.61
C THR A 100 1.12 -7.64 -2.64
N VAL A 101 1.83 -6.86 -3.44
CA VAL A 101 3.30 -6.83 -3.47
C VAL A 101 3.80 -5.52 -2.88
N SER A 102 4.92 -5.57 -2.15
CA SER A 102 5.62 -4.37 -1.74
C SER A 102 7.14 -4.53 -1.70
N ALA A 103 7.86 -3.42 -1.77
CA ALA A 103 9.30 -3.37 -1.56
C ALA A 103 9.66 -2.03 -0.92
N TRP A 104 10.64 -2.05 -0.02
CA TRP A 104 11.26 -0.83 0.47
C TRP A 104 12.46 -0.48 -0.41
N VAL A 105 12.55 0.80 -0.76
CA VAL A 105 13.61 1.35 -1.59
C VAL A 105 14.11 2.65 -1.01
N MET A 106 15.43 2.85 -1.04
CA MET A 106 16.08 4.10 -0.66
C MET A 106 17.08 4.48 -1.74
N ALA A 107 17.35 5.77 -1.91
CA ALA A 107 18.29 6.28 -2.89
C ALA A 107 19.36 7.14 -2.22
N GLU A 108 20.61 7.00 -2.67
CA GLU A 108 21.74 7.76 -2.12
C GLU A 108 21.59 9.28 -2.31
N THR A 109 20.78 9.68 -3.29
CA THR A 109 20.38 11.08 -3.53
C THR A 109 18.86 11.15 -3.55
N THR A 110 18.30 12.26 -3.08
CA THR A 110 16.85 12.45 -2.95
C THR A 110 16.19 12.67 -4.31
N GLY A 111 14.88 12.43 -4.41
CA GLY A 111 14.10 12.71 -5.62
C GLY A 111 14.32 11.70 -6.75
N GLN A 112 14.75 10.48 -6.41
CA GLN A 112 15.00 9.44 -7.39
C GLN A 112 13.74 8.64 -7.69
N ARG A 113 13.72 8.02 -8.86
CA ARG A 113 12.64 7.14 -9.29
C ARG A 113 12.99 5.69 -8.95
N ALA A 114 11.99 4.85 -8.74
CA ALA A 114 12.18 3.41 -8.59
C ALA A 114 10.91 2.68 -9.00
N LYS A 115 11.07 1.49 -9.59
CA LYS A 115 9.94 0.71 -10.11
C LYS A 115 9.98 -0.72 -9.59
N LEU A 116 8.80 -1.19 -9.18
CA LEU A 116 8.51 -2.57 -8.87
C LEU A 116 7.54 -3.10 -9.93
N THR A 117 7.92 -4.20 -10.59
CA THR A 117 7.18 -4.76 -11.72
C THR A 117 6.85 -6.22 -11.46
N ILE A 118 5.67 -6.65 -11.88
CA ILE A 118 5.27 -8.04 -11.97
C ILE A 118 5.27 -8.48 -13.44
N THR A 119 5.93 -9.58 -13.73
CA THR A 119 5.97 -10.18 -15.07
C THR A 119 5.65 -11.67 -15.03
N GLU A 120 5.29 -12.23 -16.17
CA GLU A 120 5.33 -13.66 -16.42
C GLU A 120 6.79 -14.17 -16.46
N PRO A 121 7.02 -15.50 -16.37
CA PRO A 121 8.36 -16.09 -16.44
C PRO A 121 9.15 -15.73 -17.70
N ASP A 122 8.46 -15.45 -18.81
CA ASP A 122 9.05 -15.06 -20.09
C ASP A 122 9.32 -13.54 -20.21
N GLY A 123 9.01 -12.77 -19.17
CA GLY A 123 9.16 -11.31 -19.13
C GLY A 123 7.93 -10.53 -19.60
N THR A 124 6.84 -11.20 -19.97
CA THR A 124 5.58 -10.51 -20.33
C THR A 124 5.07 -9.68 -19.16
N TYR A 125 4.74 -8.42 -19.40
CA TYR A 125 4.25 -7.49 -18.38
C TYR A 125 2.88 -7.90 -17.81
N ILE A 126 2.72 -7.81 -16.48
CA ILE A 126 1.43 -7.97 -15.78
C ILE A 126 1.01 -6.63 -15.18
N ASP A 127 1.79 -6.11 -14.24
CA ASP A 127 1.50 -4.83 -13.59
C ASP A 127 2.77 -4.19 -13.00
N SER A 128 2.73 -2.91 -12.65
CA SER A 128 3.84 -2.23 -12.00
C SER A 128 3.41 -1.01 -11.20
N LYS A 129 4.26 -0.62 -10.26
CA LYS A 129 4.18 0.69 -9.63
C LYS A 129 5.53 1.36 -9.59
N GLU A 130 5.49 2.65 -9.86
CA GLU A 130 6.63 3.54 -9.78
C GLU A 130 6.42 4.56 -8.67
N VAL A 131 7.52 4.90 -8.00
CA VAL A 131 7.62 6.05 -7.08
C VAL A 131 8.61 7.05 -7.65
N TYR A 132 8.39 8.34 -7.39
CA TYR A 132 9.10 9.45 -8.06
C TYR A 132 9.97 10.30 -7.13
N ASP A 133 9.91 10.05 -5.82
CA ASP A 133 10.52 10.92 -4.81
C ASP A 133 11.28 10.12 -3.75
N VAL A 134 11.97 9.06 -4.19
CA VAL A 134 12.75 8.19 -3.29
C VAL A 134 13.86 9.01 -2.63
N GLY A 135 14.01 8.83 -1.31
CA GLY A 135 14.98 9.54 -0.49
C GLY A 135 14.56 10.97 -0.12
N ASN A 136 13.33 11.41 -0.45
CA ASN A 136 12.82 12.70 0.00
C ASN A 136 11.79 12.53 1.13
N PRO A 137 12.13 12.87 2.38
CA PRO A 137 11.21 12.71 3.50
C PRO A 137 10.08 13.75 3.43
N PRO A 138 8.90 13.46 4.03
CA PRO A 138 7.85 14.47 4.20
C PRO A 138 8.36 15.66 5.02
N ASN A 139 7.82 16.87 4.83
CA ASN A 139 8.27 18.08 5.54
C ASN A 139 8.27 18.01 7.09
N TRP A 140 7.57 17.04 7.69
CA TRP A 140 7.53 16.82 9.13
C TRP A 140 8.60 15.84 9.62
N ASP A 141 9.27 15.14 8.71
CA ASP A 141 10.45 14.33 8.98
C ASP A 141 11.69 14.97 8.36
N THR A 142 12.78 14.98 9.12
CA THR A 142 14.05 15.60 8.71
C THR A 142 15.11 14.56 8.35
N LYS A 143 14.76 13.27 8.45
CA LYS A 143 15.60 12.15 8.07
C LYS A 143 15.58 11.96 6.56
N TRP A 144 16.53 12.60 5.87
CA TRP A 144 16.72 12.45 4.41
C TRP A 144 17.07 11.02 3.97
N ASN A 145 17.32 10.12 4.93
CA ASN A 145 17.66 8.72 4.74
C ASN A 145 16.45 7.77 4.83
N GLU A 146 15.23 8.29 4.66
CA GLU A 146 14.02 7.48 4.79
C GLU A 146 13.76 6.59 3.57
N TRP A 147 13.52 5.32 3.88
CA TRP A 147 13.05 4.33 2.93
C TRP A 147 11.65 4.68 2.42
N SER A 148 11.46 4.58 1.11
CA SER A 148 10.17 4.69 0.44
C SER A 148 9.59 3.31 0.21
N ARG A 149 8.27 3.15 0.38
CA ARG A 149 7.59 1.89 0.07
C ARG A 149 6.91 1.96 -1.29
N ILE A 150 7.22 1.02 -2.16
CA ILE A 150 6.40 0.71 -3.34
C ILE A 150 5.43 -0.38 -2.94
N ILE A 151 4.13 -0.17 -3.11
CA ILE A 151 3.08 -1.14 -2.75
C ILE A 151 1.89 -1.04 -3.68
N PHE A 152 1.41 -2.18 -4.19
CA PHE A 152 0.20 -2.25 -5.03
C PHE A 152 -0.40 -3.66 -5.03
N ASN A 153 -1.65 -3.73 -5.49
CA ASN A 153 -2.36 -4.99 -5.68
C ASN A 153 -2.40 -5.36 -7.16
N PHE A 154 -2.31 -6.63 -7.48
CA PHE A 154 -2.46 -7.15 -8.84
C PHE A 154 -3.18 -8.51 -8.83
N VAL A 155 -3.63 -8.95 -10.00
CA VAL A 155 -4.17 -10.30 -10.23
C VAL A 155 -3.20 -11.01 -11.18
N PRO A 156 -2.67 -12.19 -10.83
CA PRO A 156 -1.73 -12.90 -11.68
C PRO A 156 -2.45 -13.51 -12.88
N THR A 157 -1.85 -13.40 -14.06
CA THR A 157 -2.37 -13.99 -15.30
C THR A 157 -1.96 -15.44 -15.50
N SER A 158 -1.01 -15.93 -14.70
CA SER A 158 -0.61 -17.34 -14.65
C SER A 158 -0.32 -17.80 -13.22
N GLY A 159 -0.13 -19.11 -13.02
CA GLY A 159 0.24 -19.65 -11.70
C GLY A 159 1.69 -19.38 -11.30
N THR A 160 2.48 -18.67 -12.12
CA THR A 160 3.87 -18.31 -11.83
C THR A 160 4.20 -16.92 -12.35
N ILE A 161 4.85 -16.11 -11.53
CA ILE A 161 5.27 -14.74 -11.89
C ILE A 161 6.73 -14.52 -11.50
N ASN A 162 7.29 -13.43 -11.98
CA ASN A 162 8.48 -12.81 -11.40
C ASN A 162 8.09 -11.49 -10.72
N VAL A 163 8.59 -11.28 -9.51
CA VAL A 163 8.64 -9.97 -8.85
C VAL A 163 9.97 -9.33 -9.23
N VAL A 164 9.96 -8.17 -9.87
CA VAL A 164 11.15 -7.53 -10.46
C VAL A 164 11.37 -6.15 -9.85
N LEU A 165 12.53 -5.99 -9.22
CA LEU A 165 13.08 -4.70 -8.80
C LEU A 165 13.92 -4.14 -9.96
N SER A 166 13.68 -2.90 -10.35
CA SER A 166 14.50 -2.27 -11.40
C SER A 166 14.78 -0.79 -11.13
N ASP A 167 15.91 -0.35 -11.68
CA ASP A 167 16.34 1.05 -11.70
C ASP A 167 16.13 1.68 -13.09
N GLU A 168 15.26 1.09 -13.93
CA GLU A 168 15.07 1.48 -15.33
C GLU A 168 14.68 2.95 -15.52
N THR A 169 14.00 3.53 -14.53
CA THR A 169 13.48 4.89 -14.55
C THR A 169 14.47 5.91 -13.97
N THR A 170 15.68 5.48 -13.60
CA THR A 170 16.73 6.32 -13.03
C THR A 170 17.80 6.71 -14.04
N ALA A 171 18.57 7.75 -13.71
CA ALA A 171 19.74 8.17 -14.48
C ALA A 171 20.96 7.27 -14.21
N GLU A 172 21.86 7.15 -15.18
CA GLU A 172 23.16 6.48 -14.99
C GLU A 172 23.91 7.05 -13.77
N GLY A 173 24.52 6.17 -12.99
CA GLY A 173 25.20 6.50 -11.73
C GLY A 173 24.28 6.57 -10.51
N THR A 174 22.96 6.45 -10.67
CA THR A 174 22.04 6.41 -9.53
C THR A 174 22.27 5.16 -8.69
N THR A 175 22.37 5.32 -7.37
CA THR A 175 22.43 4.22 -6.42
C THR A 175 21.06 4.03 -5.77
N LEU A 176 20.49 2.84 -5.90
CA LEU A 176 19.31 2.40 -5.15
C LEU A 176 19.68 1.29 -4.17
N TYR A 177 19.05 1.31 -3.01
CA TYR A 177 19.11 0.27 -1.99
C TYR A 177 17.71 -0.31 -1.82
N TRP A 178 17.60 -1.63 -1.79
CA TRP A 178 16.35 -2.37 -1.70
C TRP A 178 16.38 -3.33 -0.53
N ASP A 179 15.24 -3.46 0.13
CA ASP A 179 15.04 -4.40 1.23
C ASP A 179 13.54 -4.70 1.43
N PHE A 180 13.23 -5.69 2.25
CA PHE A 180 11.87 -6.08 2.65
C PHE A 180 10.92 -6.18 1.45
N VAL A 181 11.24 -7.09 0.53
CA VAL A 181 10.36 -7.38 -0.62
C VAL A 181 9.34 -8.44 -0.23
N GLU A 182 8.08 -8.09 -0.36
CA GLU A 182 6.97 -8.85 0.18
C GLU A 182 5.92 -9.14 -0.87
N LEU A 183 5.32 -10.32 -0.80
CA LEU A 183 4.19 -10.74 -1.61
C LEU A 183 3.29 -11.66 -0.79
N GLU A 184 2.00 -11.36 -0.74
CA GLU A 184 1.02 -12.26 -0.13
C GLU A 184 -0.34 -12.18 -0.82
N GLY A 185 -1.15 -13.23 -0.61
CA GLY A 185 -2.53 -13.23 -1.03
C GLY A 185 -3.32 -12.13 -0.33
N ALA A 186 -3.93 -11.26 -1.13
CA ALA A 186 -4.84 -10.25 -0.65
C ALA A 186 -6.27 -10.77 -0.86
N TYR A 187 -6.90 -11.24 0.22
CA TYR A 187 -8.34 -11.47 0.15
C TYR A 187 -9.01 -10.12 -0.12
N LEU A 188 -9.89 -10.06 -1.13
CA LEU A 188 -10.96 -9.08 -1.08
C LEU A 188 -11.59 -9.25 0.29
N VAL A 189 -11.54 -8.21 1.11
CA VAL A 189 -12.60 -8.13 2.12
C VAL A 189 -13.84 -8.07 1.24
N PRO A 190 -14.79 -9.03 1.33
CA PRO A 190 -16.12 -8.71 0.82
C PRO A 190 -16.39 -7.34 1.41
N GLU A 191 -16.62 -6.30 0.59
CA GLU A 191 -16.98 -5.00 1.12
C GLU A 191 -17.96 -5.28 2.24
N LEU A 192 -17.58 -4.96 3.48
CA LEU A 192 -18.56 -5.04 4.54
C LEU A 192 -19.66 -4.13 4.02
N PRO A 193 -20.90 -4.65 3.83
CA PRO A 193 -21.96 -3.86 3.24
C PRO A 193 -21.94 -2.52 3.94
N LEU A 194 -21.79 -1.42 3.18
CA LEU A 194 -21.75 -0.09 3.76
C LEU A 194 -23.03 0.02 4.57
N PRO A 195 -22.99 0.11 5.91
CA PRO A 195 -24.21 0.04 6.68
C PRO A 195 -25.15 1.14 6.21
N GLY A 196 -26.39 0.81 5.87
CA GLY A 196 -27.32 1.76 5.27
C GLY A 196 -27.38 1.79 3.73
N ASP A 197 -26.43 1.17 3.02
CA ASP A 197 -26.46 0.98 1.55
C ASP A 197 -27.34 -0.24 1.23
N ALA A 198 -28.64 0.00 1.23
CA ALA A 198 -29.68 -1.00 1.10
C ALA A 198 -29.91 -1.43 -0.35
N ASN A 199 -29.46 -0.64 -1.33
CA ASN A 199 -29.54 -0.98 -2.75
C ASN A 199 -28.21 -1.53 -3.32
N GLY A 200 -27.10 -1.40 -2.58
CA GLY A 200 -25.79 -1.93 -2.92
C GLY A 200 -25.07 -1.13 -4.01
N ASP A 201 -25.41 0.15 -4.21
CA ASP A 201 -24.82 1.00 -5.23
C ASP A 201 -23.54 1.72 -4.78
N GLY A 202 -23.14 1.50 -3.52
CA GLY A 202 -21.97 2.10 -2.91
C GLY A 202 -22.20 3.50 -2.35
N MET A 203 -23.44 3.98 -2.26
CA MET A 203 -23.78 5.29 -1.70
C MET A 203 -25.06 5.22 -0.86
N VAL A 204 -24.97 5.59 0.41
CA VAL A 204 -26.17 5.74 1.24
C VAL A 204 -26.90 7.03 0.87
N SER A 205 -28.03 6.89 0.20
CA SER A 205 -28.83 7.96 -0.37
C SER A 205 -30.32 7.79 -0.06
N ALA A 206 -31.15 8.63 -0.70
CA ALA A 206 -32.60 8.50 -0.59
C ALA A 206 -33.13 7.21 -1.26
N ASP A 207 -32.38 6.65 -2.22
CA ASP A 207 -32.79 5.48 -2.98
C ASP A 207 -32.75 4.20 -2.12
N ASP A 208 -31.94 4.18 -1.06
CA ASP A 208 -31.90 3.10 -0.08
C ASP A 208 -33.18 2.99 0.76
N TYR A 209 -33.79 4.12 1.13
CA TYR A 209 -35.12 4.11 1.74
C TYR A 209 -36.14 3.44 0.81
N GLY A 210 -36.01 3.67 -0.50
CA GLY A 210 -36.81 3.01 -1.52
C GLY A 210 -36.58 1.51 -1.56
N SER A 211 -35.32 1.07 -1.45
CA SER A 211 -34.95 -0.35 -1.40
C SER A 211 -35.52 -1.07 -0.17
N VAL A 212 -35.40 -0.47 1.03
CA VAL A 212 -36.01 -1.00 2.27
C VAL A 212 -37.53 -1.10 2.12
N GLN A 213 -38.16 -0.06 1.57
CA GLN A 213 -39.61 -0.03 1.39
C GLN A 213 -40.11 -1.10 0.42
N ALA A 214 -39.41 -1.27 -0.70
CA ALA A 214 -39.80 -2.21 -1.75
C ALA A 214 -39.70 -3.68 -1.30
N ASN A 215 -38.82 -3.97 -0.33
CA ASN A 215 -38.52 -5.33 0.11
C ASN A 215 -38.97 -5.61 1.56
N PHE A 216 -39.76 -4.73 2.16
CA PHE A 216 -40.16 -4.84 3.57
C PHE A 216 -40.80 -6.19 3.90
N GLY A 217 -40.27 -6.87 4.92
CA GLY A 217 -40.69 -8.21 5.33
C GLY A 217 -39.99 -9.37 4.60
N ALA A 218 -39.10 -9.10 3.66
CA ALA A 218 -38.26 -10.13 3.05
C ALA A 218 -37.27 -10.72 4.08
N THR A 219 -36.99 -12.02 3.98
CA THR A 219 -36.03 -12.74 4.84
C THR A 219 -35.24 -13.74 4.00
N GLY A 220 -34.00 -14.04 4.39
CA GLY A 220 -33.13 -14.87 3.57
C GLY A 220 -31.65 -14.82 3.95
N ALA A 221 -30.82 -15.39 3.08
CA ALA A 221 -29.36 -15.28 3.20
C ALA A 221 -28.90 -13.83 3.00
N PRO A 222 -27.72 -13.44 3.54
CA PRO A 222 -27.17 -12.09 3.36
C PRO A 222 -27.15 -11.64 1.89
N GLY A 223 -27.42 -10.36 1.65
CA GLY A 223 -27.53 -9.76 0.31
C GLY A 223 -28.96 -9.55 -0.20
N ILE A 224 -29.94 -9.49 0.70
CA ILE A 224 -31.32 -9.12 0.37
C ILE A 224 -31.36 -7.62 0.06
N PRO A 225 -31.85 -7.18 -1.11
CA PRO A 225 -32.12 -5.77 -1.35
C PRO A 225 -33.03 -5.23 -0.24
N GLY A 226 -32.63 -4.15 0.43
CA GLY A 226 -33.36 -3.56 1.55
C GLY A 226 -32.86 -3.96 2.94
N ASP A 227 -32.02 -4.99 3.10
CA ASP A 227 -31.44 -5.41 4.39
C ASP A 227 -30.19 -4.56 4.70
N ALA A 228 -30.44 -3.29 5.01
CA ALA A 228 -29.43 -2.26 5.18
C ALA A 228 -28.51 -2.48 6.40
N ASN A 229 -28.92 -3.32 7.33
CA ASN A 229 -28.13 -3.68 8.52
C ASN A 229 -27.53 -5.10 8.47
N GLY A 230 -27.82 -5.87 7.43
CA GLY A 230 -27.30 -7.22 7.22
C GLY A 230 -27.82 -8.26 8.23
N SER A 231 -29.02 -8.04 8.78
CA SER A 231 -29.63 -8.95 9.78
C SER A 231 -30.23 -10.22 9.18
N GLY A 232 -30.34 -10.29 7.85
CA GLY A 232 -31.05 -11.35 7.12
C GLY A 232 -32.56 -11.12 7.04
N ALA A 233 -33.04 -9.93 7.42
CA ALA A 233 -34.45 -9.54 7.35
C ALA A 233 -34.61 -8.04 7.05
N VAL A 234 -35.48 -7.71 6.09
CA VAL A 234 -35.82 -6.32 5.78
C VAL A 234 -36.93 -5.84 6.72
N SER A 235 -36.61 -4.91 7.60
CA SER A 235 -37.41 -4.49 8.74
C SER A 235 -37.36 -2.98 8.96
N ALA A 236 -37.99 -2.51 10.04
CA ALA A 236 -37.94 -1.10 10.40
C ALA A 236 -36.54 -0.64 10.85
N ASP A 237 -35.70 -1.56 11.34
CA ASP A 237 -34.35 -1.26 11.83
C ASP A 237 -33.39 -0.92 10.68
N ASP A 238 -33.71 -1.34 9.46
CA ASP A 238 -32.96 -1.01 8.25
C ASP A 238 -33.08 0.46 7.89
N TYR A 239 -34.26 1.07 8.07
CA TYR A 239 -34.42 2.52 7.92
C TYR A 239 -33.52 3.31 8.88
N GLY A 240 -33.36 2.81 10.12
CA GLY A 240 -32.44 3.40 11.09
C GLY A 240 -30.98 3.34 10.61
N SER A 241 -30.62 2.29 9.87
CA SER A 241 -29.27 2.09 9.34
C SER A 241 -29.00 2.98 8.13
N VAL A 242 -29.97 3.13 7.22
CA VAL A 242 -29.90 4.13 6.13
C VAL A 242 -29.76 5.55 6.71
N GLN A 243 -30.53 5.86 7.75
CA GLN A 243 -30.48 7.19 8.40
C GLN A 243 -29.13 7.46 9.07
N ALA A 244 -28.59 6.48 9.79
CA ALA A 244 -27.34 6.63 10.52
C ALA A 244 -26.14 6.89 9.60
N SER A 245 -26.19 6.39 8.38
CA SER A 245 -25.08 6.44 7.43
C SER A 245 -25.35 7.33 6.21
N PHE A 246 -26.41 8.13 6.23
CA PHE A 246 -26.84 8.93 5.09
C PHE A 246 -25.73 9.85 4.55
N GLY A 247 -25.44 9.75 3.25
CA GLY A 247 -24.37 10.46 2.56
C GLY A 247 -23.01 9.78 2.61
N ALA A 248 -22.88 8.60 3.25
CA ALA A 248 -21.67 7.80 3.16
C ALA A 248 -21.51 7.18 1.76
N THR A 249 -20.27 7.04 1.29
CA THR A 249 -19.95 6.37 0.03
C THR A 249 -18.85 5.33 0.25
N MET A 250 -18.94 4.20 -0.46
CA MET A 250 -17.86 3.22 -0.58
C MET A 250 -16.74 3.88 -1.39
N GLY A 251 -15.63 4.18 -0.73
CA GLY A 251 -14.47 4.80 -1.37
C GLY A 251 -13.18 4.39 -0.68
N MET A 252 -12.29 3.75 -1.45
CA MET A 252 -10.88 3.63 -1.08
C MET A 252 -10.28 5.03 -0.97
N GLY A 253 -10.09 5.52 0.25
CA GLY A 253 -9.19 6.61 0.58
C GLY A 253 -9.58 8.00 0.06
N SER A 254 -10.40 8.71 0.82
CA SER A 254 -10.11 10.09 1.21
C SER A 254 -11.07 10.47 2.33
N ALA A 255 -10.57 10.54 3.56
CA ALA A 255 -11.30 11.24 4.61
C ALA A 255 -11.51 12.69 4.12
N PRO A 256 -12.74 13.23 4.13
CA PRO A 256 -12.93 14.66 3.92
C PRO A 256 -12.18 15.38 5.04
N VAL A 257 -11.03 15.95 4.70
CA VAL A 257 -10.32 16.89 5.58
C VAL A 257 -11.26 18.08 5.75
N PRO A 258 -11.72 18.40 6.96
CA PRO A 258 -12.51 19.60 7.17
C PRO A 258 -11.68 20.78 6.67
N GLU A 259 -12.20 21.54 5.71
CA GLU A 259 -11.53 22.75 5.25
C GLU A 259 -11.24 23.61 6.49
N PRO A 260 -9.99 24.06 6.70
CA PRO A 260 -9.66 24.89 7.83
C PRO A 260 -10.60 26.10 7.87
N THR A 261 -11.32 26.30 8.97
CA THR A 261 -12.20 27.46 9.22
C THR A 261 -11.45 28.81 9.21
N THR A 262 -10.15 28.80 8.89
CA THR A 262 -9.25 29.93 8.73
C THR A 262 -9.78 30.97 7.75
N ILE A 263 -10.41 30.58 6.63
CA ILE A 263 -10.98 31.55 5.67
C ILE A 263 -12.20 32.26 6.28
N LEU A 264 -13.05 31.53 7.03
CA LEU A 264 -14.20 32.11 7.72
C LEU A 264 -13.76 33.07 8.84
N LEU A 265 -12.73 32.70 9.60
CA LEU A 265 -12.15 33.53 10.66
C LEU A 265 -11.43 34.78 10.11
N LEU A 266 -10.72 34.66 8.97
CA LEU A 266 -10.12 35.79 8.27
C LEU A 266 -11.18 36.76 7.74
N GLY A 267 -12.30 36.24 7.21
CA GLY A 267 -13.43 37.05 6.76
C GLY A 267 -14.09 37.83 7.90
N VAL A 268 -14.39 37.17 9.02
CA VAL A 268 -15.00 37.82 10.20
C VAL A 268 -14.03 38.80 10.86
N GLY A 269 -12.75 38.45 10.97
CA GLY A 269 -11.72 39.34 11.51
C GLY A 269 -11.56 40.63 10.69
N SER A 270 -11.60 40.52 9.36
CA SER A 270 -11.54 41.67 8.45
C SER A 270 -12.75 42.61 8.59
N LEU A 271 -13.95 42.06 8.79
CA LEU A 271 -15.16 42.86 9.05
C LEU A 271 -15.10 43.62 10.40
N LEU A 272 -14.51 43.00 11.43
CA LEU A 272 -14.39 43.63 12.75
C LEU A 272 -13.32 44.74 12.75
N LEU A 273 -12.22 44.56 12.00
CA LEU A 273 -11.16 45.56 11.88
C LEU A 273 -11.59 46.78 11.05
N THR A 274 -12.41 46.59 10.01
CA THR A 274 -12.92 47.70 9.19
C THR A 274 -13.99 48.52 9.91
N ARG A 275 -14.76 47.92 10.84
CA ARG A 275 -15.69 48.66 11.71
C ARG A 275 -15.00 49.52 12.77
N ARG A 276 -13.82 49.14 13.24
CA ARG A 276 -13.09 49.89 14.28
C ARG A 276 -12.38 51.13 13.75
N LYS A 277 -12.13 51.22 12.43
CA LYS A 277 -11.51 52.39 11.78
C LYS A 277 -12.49 53.48 11.33
N ARG A 278 -13.80 53.30 11.52
CA ARG A 278 -14.85 54.28 11.16
C ARG A 278 -15.51 54.96 12.37
N ARG A 279 -14.80 55.05 13.50
CA ARG A 279 -15.15 55.94 14.61
C ARG A 279 -14.02 56.92 14.85
#